data_AF-A0ABD2MSY6-F1
#
_entry.id   AF-A0ABD2MSY6-F1
#
_cell.length_a   1.000
_cell.length_b   1.000
_cell.length_c   1.000
_cell.angle_alpha   90.00
_cell.angle_beta   90.00
_cell.angle_gamma   90.00
#
_symmetry.space_group_name_H-M   'P 1'
#
loop_
_entity.id
_entity.type
_entity.pdbx_description
1 polymer ?
#
loop_
_entity_poly.entity_id
_entity_poly.type
_entity_poly.pdbx_seq_one_letter_code
_entity_poly.pdbx_strand_id
1 'polypeptide(L)'
;MQLNMLLQPVEGIRLFENVQKVFIPIFYFDQKIPIKDHLVTSIKLLQHFPEICTGVSVTLMIAAVIILLGLFVHLYFNCSCAKKTYEIEQVKKPFPIQEIPSDTLKRPKS
;
A
#
# COMPACT_ATOMS: atom_id res chain seq x y z
N MET A 1 -11.86 4.63 41.72
CA MET A 1 -10.71 5.29 42.39
C MET A 1 -11.07 5.59 43.82
N GLN A 2 -10.17 5.41 44.79
CA GLN A 2 -10.45 5.68 46.21
C GLN A 2 -9.59 6.84 46.72
N LEU A 3 -10.22 7.80 47.40
CA LEU A 3 -9.52 8.89 48.07
C LEU A 3 -9.28 8.52 49.52
N ASN A 4 -8.00 8.41 49.87
CA ASN A 4 -7.55 8.11 51.23
C ASN A 4 -6.92 9.36 51.84
N MET A 5 -7.19 9.60 53.13
CA MET A 5 -6.54 10.66 53.90
C MET A 5 -5.60 10.04 54.93
N LEU A 6 -4.39 10.58 55.00
CA LEU A 6 -3.46 10.24 56.06
C LEU A 6 -3.85 11.00 57.32
N LEU A 7 -4.30 10.26 58.33
CA LEU A 7 -4.41 10.80 59.67
C LEU A 7 -3.06 10.58 60.37
N GLN A 8 -2.50 11.62 60.96
CA GLN A 8 -1.26 11.53 61.73
C GLN A 8 -1.31 12.50 62.91
N PRO A 9 -0.57 12.20 64.00
CA PRO A 9 -0.55 13.09 65.15
C PRO A 9 0.13 14.42 64.82
N VAL A 10 -0.40 15.51 65.37
CA VAL A 10 0.15 16.86 65.21
C VAL A 10 0.35 17.49 66.59
N GLU A 11 1.60 17.83 66.91
CA GLU A 11 1.94 18.48 68.19
C GLU A 11 1.30 19.88 68.27
N GLY A 12 0.68 20.19 69.41
CA GLY A 12 0.03 21.49 69.66
C GLY A 12 -1.42 21.59 69.24
N ILE A 13 -2.00 20.56 68.60
CA ILE A 13 -3.45 20.47 68.33
C ILE A 13 -4.04 19.30 69.13
N ARG A 14 -4.65 19.59 70.28
CA ARG A 14 -5.25 18.59 71.19
C ARG A 14 -6.14 17.54 70.52
N LEU A 15 -6.85 17.90 69.45
CA LEU A 15 -7.73 17.00 68.70
C LEU A 15 -6.96 15.91 67.94
N PHE A 16 -5.72 16.18 67.54
CA PHE A 16 -4.86 15.27 66.78
C PHE A 16 -3.66 14.77 67.61
N GLU A 17 -3.54 15.06 68.91
CA GLU A 17 -2.42 14.57 69.72
C GLU A 17 -2.46 13.05 69.95
N ASN A 18 -3.66 12.46 70.03
CA ASN A 18 -3.86 11.04 70.35
C ASN A 18 -4.37 10.19 69.17
N VAL A 19 -4.26 10.69 67.93
CA VAL A 19 -4.67 9.91 66.75
C VAL A 19 -3.52 9.05 66.24
N GLN A 20 -3.83 7.79 65.93
CA GLN A 20 -2.90 6.85 65.30
C GLN A 20 -2.61 7.25 63.85
N LYS A 21 -1.39 6.94 63.39
CA LYS A 21 -0.96 7.18 62.01
C LYS A 21 -1.55 6.11 61.08
N VAL A 22 -2.61 6.45 60.35
CA VAL A 22 -3.36 5.51 59.49
C VAL A 22 -3.95 6.23 58.29
N PHE A 23 -3.99 5.55 57.14
CA PHE A 23 -4.75 5.99 55.99
C PHE A 23 -6.23 5.61 56.16
N ILE A 24 -7.09 6.60 56.29
CA ILE A 24 -8.53 6.41 56.41
C ILE A 24 -9.16 6.65 55.04
N PRO A 25 -9.94 5.70 54.51
CA PRO A 25 -10.68 5.91 53.27
C PRO A 25 -11.81 6.89 53.53
N ILE A 26 -11.89 7.96 52.73
CA ILE A 26 -12.97 8.94 52.87
C ILE A 26 -14.10 8.59 51.90
N PHE A 27 -13.79 8.51 50.60
CA PHE A 27 -14.79 8.23 49.57
C PHE A 27 -14.21 7.36 48.45
N TYR A 28 -15.08 6.54 47.85
CA TYR A 28 -14.80 5.80 46.64
C TYR A 28 -15.60 6.38 45.48
N PHE A 29 -14.91 6.68 44.37
CA PHE A 29 -15.50 7.18 43.15
C PHE A 29 -15.53 6.07 42.09
N ASP A 30 -16.74 5.78 41.60
CA ASP A 30 -16.97 4.96 40.42
C ASP A 30 -17.52 5.84 39.31
N GLN A 31 -16.69 6.15 38.31
CA GLN A 31 -17.10 7.00 37.20
C GLN A 31 -17.57 6.12 36.04
N LYS A 32 -18.89 5.95 35.95
CA LYS A 32 -19.53 5.27 34.81
C LYS A 32 -20.05 6.32 33.85
N ILE A 33 -19.32 6.56 32.76
CA ILE A 33 -19.79 7.42 31.67
C ILE A 33 -20.47 6.50 30.65
N PRO A 34 -21.81 6.55 30.50
CA PRO A 34 -22.47 5.80 29.45
C PRO A 34 -22.03 6.36 28.10
N ILE A 35 -21.41 5.51 27.29
CA ILE A 35 -21.00 5.89 25.94
C ILE A 35 -22.27 6.03 25.11
N LYS A 36 -22.50 7.20 24.53
CA LYS A 36 -23.63 7.43 23.61
C LYS A 36 -23.47 6.53 22.39
N ASP A 37 -24.55 5.92 21.92
CA ASP A 37 -24.53 4.91 20.85
C ASP A 37 -23.82 5.38 19.57
N HIS A 38 -23.93 6.67 19.22
CA HIS A 38 -23.25 7.24 18.06
C HIS A 38 -21.71 7.21 18.17
N LEU A 39 -21.14 7.31 19.39
CA LEU A 39 -19.69 7.21 19.61
C LEU A 39 -19.23 5.76 19.48
N VAL A 40 -20.04 4.80 19.95
CA VAL A 40 -19.73 3.37 19.85
C VAL A 40 -19.60 2.95 18.39
N THR A 41 -20.53 3.39 17.53
CA THR A 41 -20.51 3.08 16.10
C THR A 41 -19.28 3.67 15.41
N SER A 42 -18.94 4.92 15.70
CA SER A 42 -17.75 5.58 15.14
C SER A 42 -16.45 4.91 15.58
N ILE A 43 -16.35 4.51 16.85
CA ILE A 43 -15.16 3.80 17.37
C ILE A 43 -15.03 2.43 16.72
N LYS A 44 -16.13 1.68 16.55
CA LYS A 44 -16.13 0.39 15.85
C LYS A 44 -15.68 0.54 14.39
N LEU A 45 -16.20 1.53 13.68
CA LEU A 45 -15.79 1.81 12.30
C LEU A 45 -14.30 2.17 12.22
N LEU A 46 -13.82 3.02 13.13
CA LEU A 46 -12.41 3.39 13.20
C LEU A 46 -11.51 2.19 13.52
N GLN A 47 -11.98 1.26 14.34
CA GLN A 47 -11.27 0.03 14.67
C GLN A 47 -11.18 -0.92 13.46
N HIS A 48 -12.24 -1.02 12.65
CA HIS A 48 -12.25 -1.84 11.42
C HIS A 48 -11.66 -1.14 10.20
N PHE A 49 -11.39 0.17 10.29
CA PHE A 49 -10.82 0.95 9.19
C PHE A 49 -9.51 0.38 8.61
N PRO A 50 -8.54 -0.11 9.42
CA PRO A 50 -7.33 -0.72 8.90
C PRO A 50 -7.62 -1.96 8.06
N GLU A 51 -8.54 -2.82 8.50
CA GLU A 51 -8.92 -4.06 7.79
C GLU A 51 -9.53 -3.75 6.43
N ILE A 52 -10.43 -2.76 6.38
CA ILE A 52 -11.05 -2.29 5.14
C ILE A 52 -9.99 -1.71 4.20
N CYS A 53 -9.08 -0.88 4.73
CA CYS A 53 -8.02 -0.26 3.96
C CYS A 53 -7.04 -1.30 3.39
N THR A 54 -6.68 -2.32 4.17
CA THR A 54 -5.87 -3.45 3.70
C THR A 54 -6.59 -4.26 2.62
N GLY A 55 -7.88 -4.55 2.78
CA GLY A 55 -8.65 -5.26 1.75
C GLY A 55 -8.70 -4.52 0.42
N VAL A 56 -8.93 -3.20 0.48
CA VAL A 56 -8.95 -2.34 -0.71
C VAL A 56 -7.57 -2.25 -1.35
N SER A 57 -6.51 -2.07 -0.56
CA SER A 57 -5.15 -1.91 -1.11
C SER A 57 -4.65 -3.17 -1.80
N VAL A 58 -4.92 -4.36 -1.23
CA VAL A 58 -4.59 -5.65 -1.85
C VAL A 58 -5.35 -5.83 -3.17
N THR A 59 -6.64 -5.51 -3.18
CA THR A 59 -7.47 -5.61 -4.41
C THR A 59 -6.94 -4.71 -5.52
N LEU A 60 -6.61 -3.46 -5.19
CA LEU A 60 -6.03 -2.51 -6.15
C LEU A 60 -4.66 -2.97 -6.65
N MET A 61 -3.82 -3.54 -5.79
CA MET A 61 -2.51 -4.05 -6.17
C MET A 61 -2.64 -5.20 -7.19
N ILE A 62 -3.54 -6.15 -6.93
CA ILE A 62 -3.81 -7.27 -7.85
C ILE A 62 -4.32 -6.75 -9.19
N ALA A 63 -5.29 -5.82 -9.17
CA ALA A 63 -5.83 -5.23 -10.38
C ALA A 63 -4.75 -4.52 -11.21
N ALA A 64 -3.86 -3.76 -10.56
CA ALA A 64 -2.75 -3.07 -11.21
C ALA A 64 -1.79 -4.05 -11.90
N VAL A 65 -1.44 -5.17 -11.24
CA VAL A 65 -0.57 -6.20 -11.82
C VAL A 65 -1.22 -6.83 -13.05
N ILE A 66 -2.50 -7.17 -13.00
CA ILE A 66 -3.22 -7.75 -14.14
C ILE A 66 -3.23 -6.79 -15.33
N ILE A 67 -3.51 -5.50 -15.08
CA ILE A 67 -3.51 -4.47 -16.13
C ILE A 67 -2.10 -4.33 -16.74
N LEU A 68 -1.06 -4.27 -15.92
CA LEU A 68 0.32 -4.15 -16.40
C LEU A 68 0.75 -5.36 -17.24
N LEU A 69 0.40 -6.58 -16.81
CA LEU A 69 0.66 -7.79 -17.59
C LEU A 69 -0.12 -7.79 -18.92
N GLY A 70 -1.39 -7.40 -18.89
CA GLY A 70 -2.22 -7.28 -20.09
C GLY A 70 -1.64 -6.28 -21.09
N LEU A 71 -1.23 -5.10 -20.62
CA LEU A 71 -0.56 -4.10 -21.45
C LEU A 71 0.78 -4.60 -22.00
N PHE A 72 1.58 -5.28 -21.17
CA PHE A 72 2.86 -5.84 -21.60
C PHE A 72 2.68 -6.88 -22.72
N VAL A 73 1.71 -7.79 -22.56
CA VAL A 73 1.35 -8.79 -23.58
C VAL A 73 0.84 -8.10 -24.83
N HIS A 74 -0.07 -7.14 -24.72
CA HIS A 74 -0.61 -6.40 -25.86
C HIS A 74 0.49 -5.66 -26.65
N LEU A 75 1.41 -4.99 -25.95
CA LEU A 75 2.56 -4.33 -26.57
C LEU A 75 3.51 -5.34 -27.22
N TYR A 76 3.76 -6.49 -26.57
CA TYR A 76 4.62 -7.54 -27.12
C TYR A 76 4.05 -8.17 -28.39
N PHE A 77 2.75 -8.45 -28.42
CA PHE A 77 2.05 -8.97 -29.60
C PHE A 77 2.01 -7.93 -30.73
N ASN A 78 1.69 -6.67 -30.43
CA ASN A 78 1.66 -5.62 -31.45
C ASN A 78 3.05 -5.31 -32.02
N CYS A 79 4.09 -5.28 -31.18
CA CYS A 79 5.47 -5.18 -31.66
C CYS A 79 5.86 -6.40 -32.49
N SER A 80 5.56 -7.63 -32.05
CA SER A 80 5.91 -8.85 -32.78
C SER A 80 5.19 -8.98 -34.14
N CYS A 81 3.95 -8.51 -34.24
CA CYS A 81 3.23 -8.42 -35.51
C CYS A 81 3.82 -7.35 -36.44
N ALA A 82 4.16 -6.16 -35.90
CA ALA A 82 4.89 -5.15 -36.68
C ALA A 82 6.24 -5.67 -37.17
N LYS A 83 6.88 -6.57 -36.39
CA LYS A 83 8.13 -7.20 -36.79
C LYS A 83 8.00 -8.17 -37.97
N LYS A 84 6.96 -8.99 -38.00
CA LYS A 84 6.72 -9.96 -39.09
C LYS A 84 6.39 -9.29 -40.42
N THR A 85 5.69 -8.15 -40.41
CA THR A 85 5.34 -7.42 -41.64
C THR A 85 6.56 -6.83 -42.33
N TYR A 86 7.56 -6.31 -41.59
CA TYR A 86 8.76 -5.74 -42.20
C TYR A 86 9.65 -6.78 -42.89
N GLU A 87 9.75 -8.00 -42.33
CA GLU A 87 10.59 -9.04 -42.95
C GLU A 87 10.01 -9.52 -44.27
N ILE A 88 8.69 -9.71 -44.34
CA ILE A 88 8.01 -10.16 -45.56
C ILE A 88 8.10 -9.11 -46.67
N GLU A 89 8.09 -7.81 -46.31
CA GLU A 89 8.21 -6.72 -47.29
C GLU A 89 9.63 -6.57 -47.86
N GLN A 90 10.67 -6.88 -47.07
CA GLN A 90 12.05 -6.89 -47.56
C GLN A 90 12.37 -8.12 -48.43
N VAL A 91 11.82 -9.29 -48.11
CA VAL A 91 11.98 -10.52 -48.90
C VAL A 91 11.24 -10.44 -50.24
N LYS A 92 10.17 -9.65 -50.35
CA LYS A 92 9.39 -9.49 -51.59
C LYS A 92 9.99 -8.48 -52.58
N LYS A 93 11.02 -7.72 -52.20
CA LYS A 93 11.73 -6.86 -53.15
C LYS A 93 12.54 -7.74 -54.11
N PRO A 94 12.26 -7.74 -55.43
CA PRO A 94 13.07 -8.49 -56.37
C PRO A 94 14.52 -7.97 -56.33
N PHE A 95 15.48 -8.89 -56.25
CA PHE A 95 16.91 -8.58 -56.34
C PHE A 95 17.17 -7.74 -57.61
N PRO A 96 17.91 -6.63 -57.53
CA PRO A 96 18.29 -5.90 -58.73
C PRO A 96 19.17 -6.80 -59.60
N ILE A 97 18.73 -7.06 -60.83
CA ILE A 97 19.56 -7.69 -61.87
C ILE A 97 20.71 -6.72 -62.11
N GLN A 98 21.90 -7.10 -61.67
CA GLN A 98 23.12 -6.34 -61.93
C GLN A 98 23.44 -6.48 -63.42
N GLU A 99 23.20 -5.44 -64.21
CA GLU A 99 23.62 -5.39 -65.61
C GLU A 99 25.14 -5.52 -65.67
N ILE A 100 25.61 -6.63 -66.24
CA ILE A 100 27.03 -6.88 -66.49
C ILE A 100 27.46 -5.93 -67.62
N PRO A 101 28.45 -5.05 -67.43
CA PRO A 101 28.88 -4.13 -68.48
C PRO A 101 29.42 -4.89 -69.69
N SER A 102 28.83 -4.64 -70.86
CA SER A 102 29.12 -5.26 -72.16
C SER A 102 30.54 -5.06 -72.71
N ASP A 103 31.42 -4.37 -71.97
CA ASP A 103 32.76 -3.96 -72.42
C ASP A 103 33.87 -4.96 -72.12
N THR A 104 33.58 -6.09 -71.47
CA THR A 104 34.60 -7.10 -71.11
C THR A 104 34.79 -8.22 -72.15
N LEU A 105 34.07 -8.22 -73.28
CA LEU A 105 34.27 -9.23 -74.33
C LEU A 105 35.21 -8.75 -75.46
N LYS A 106 36.46 -8.41 -75.14
CA LYS A 106 37.53 -8.38 -76.16
C LYS A 106 37.98 -9.83 -76.43
N ARG A 107 37.48 -10.42 -77.53
CA ARG A 107 38.01 -11.67 -78.08
C ARG A 107 39.49 -11.51 -78.48
N PRO A 108 40.38 -12.47 -78.17
CA PRO A 108 41.70 -12.51 -78.77
C PRO A 108 41.57 -12.78 -80.28
N LYS A 109 42.22 -11.95 -81.10
CA LYS A 109 42.38 -12.22 -82.53
C LYS A 109 43.42 -13.33 -82.70
N SER A 110 42.98 -14.44 -83.31
CA SER A 110 43.84 -15.43 -83.97
C SER A 110 44.33 -14.90 -85.31
#